data_AF-A0A7J2MEE3-F1
#
_entry.id   AF-A0A7J2MEE3-F1
#
_cell.length_a   1.000
_cell.length_b   1.000
_cell.length_c   1.000
_cell.angle_alpha   90.00
_cell.angle_beta   90.00
_cell.angle_gamma   90.00
#
_symmetry.space_group_name_H-M   'P 1'
#
loop_
_entity.id
_entity.type
_entity.pdbx_description
1 polymer ?
#
loop_
_entity_poly.entity_id
_entity_poly.type
_entity_poly.pdbx_seq_one_letter_code
_entity_poly.pdbx_strand_id
1 'polypeptide(L)'
;MFHWHGDTFDLPPGATWIAESDACRNQAFEYGDMGQVIGLQFHLDTTPESIRRLVEHCGDELVPGEYVRSERELLADHRERLADLCGCSEILLEGILDGYGV
;
A
#
# COMPACT_ATOMS: atom_id res chain seq x y z
N MET A 1 -2.64 4.55 4.66
CA MET A 1 -2.32 3.43 3.75
C MET A 1 -3.50 2.50 3.61
N PHE A 2 -3.77 2.01 2.39
CA PHE A 2 -4.79 1.00 2.11
C PHE A 2 -4.11 -0.36 1.92
N HIS A 3 -4.64 -1.40 2.58
CA HIS A 3 -4.10 -2.75 2.55
C HIS A 3 -5.24 -3.71 2.21
N TRP A 4 -4.99 -4.59 1.23
CA TRP A 4 -5.83 -5.73 0.91
C TRP A 4 -4.91 -6.88 0.50
N HIS A 5 -4.36 -7.57 1.50
CA HIS A 5 -3.48 -8.72 1.29
C HIS A 5 -3.54 -9.66 2.51
N GLY A 6 -3.44 -10.96 2.26
CA GLY A 6 -3.25 -11.99 3.29
C GLY A 6 -1.82 -12.53 3.36
N ASP A 7 -1.10 -12.46 2.24
CA ASP A 7 0.28 -12.91 2.11
C ASP A 7 1.28 -11.77 2.35
N THR A 8 2.55 -12.14 2.47
CA THR A 8 3.69 -11.22 2.56
C THR A 8 4.87 -11.80 1.78
N PHE A 9 5.98 -11.05 1.70
CA PHE A 9 7.21 -11.46 1.03
C PHE A 9 8.39 -11.51 1.99
N ASP A 10 9.42 -12.27 1.64
CA ASP A 10 10.74 -12.14 2.27
C ASP A 10 11.54 -11.02 1.60
N LEU A 11 12.36 -10.33 2.40
CA LEU A 11 13.23 -9.28 1.90
C LEU A 11 14.29 -9.87 0.93
N PRO A 12 14.35 -9.43 -0.33
CA PRO A 12 15.35 -9.94 -1.28
C PRO A 12 16.79 -9.68 -0.80
N PRO A 13 17.76 -10.57 -1.08
CA PRO A 13 19.15 -10.32 -0.74
C PRO A 13 19.66 -9.01 -1.37
N GLY A 14 20.23 -8.14 -0.54
CA GLY A 14 20.71 -6.82 -0.98
C GLY A 14 19.63 -5.73 -1.06
N ALA A 15 18.39 -6.04 -0.70
CA ALA A 15 17.36 -5.03 -0.48
C ALA A 15 17.46 -4.42 0.92
N THR A 16 17.04 -3.17 1.04
CA THR A 16 16.94 -2.45 2.30
C THR A 16 15.49 -2.25 2.67
N TRP A 17 15.16 -2.51 3.94
CA TRP A 17 13.82 -2.30 4.46
C TRP A 17 13.54 -0.82 4.66
N ILE A 18 12.37 -0.35 4.20
CA ILE A 18 12.00 1.08 4.32
C ILE A 18 10.63 1.32 4.97
N ALA A 19 9.77 0.32 5.12
CA ALA A 19 8.54 0.45 5.91
C ALA A 19 8.08 -0.85 6.59
N GLU A 20 7.48 -0.72 7.77
CA GLU A 20 6.83 -1.81 8.51
C GLU A 20 5.53 -1.35 9.20
N SER A 21 4.77 -2.30 9.71
CA SER A 21 3.55 -2.08 10.51
C SER A 21 3.37 -3.19 11.54
N ASP A 22 2.54 -2.96 12.55
CA ASP A 22 2.22 -3.98 13.57
C ASP A 22 1.64 -5.27 12.96
N ALA A 23 0.83 -5.15 11.90
CA ALA A 23 0.17 -6.28 11.24
C ALA A 23 1.07 -7.04 10.27
N CYS A 24 2.07 -6.36 9.70
CA CYS A 24 2.97 -6.92 8.70
C CYS A 24 4.28 -6.16 8.74
N ARG A 25 5.36 -6.88 9.01
CA ARG A 25 6.69 -6.30 9.00
C ARG A 25 7.03 -5.80 7.60
N ASN A 26 6.85 -6.64 6.57
CA ASN A 26 7.41 -6.40 5.23
C ASN A 26 6.45 -5.51 4.42
N GLN A 27 6.43 -4.21 4.69
CA GLN A 27 5.53 -3.27 4.01
C GLN A 27 6.17 -2.61 2.78
N ALA A 28 7.46 -2.28 2.85
CA ALA A 28 8.20 -1.78 1.68
C ALA A 28 9.70 -2.01 1.78
N PHE A 29 10.34 -2.15 0.62
CA PHE A 29 11.79 -2.23 0.48
C PHE A 29 12.27 -1.42 -0.72
N GLU A 30 13.54 -1.02 -0.67
CA GLU A 30 14.29 -0.50 -1.81
C GLU A 30 15.36 -1.50 -2.26
N TYR A 31 15.67 -1.51 -3.54
CA TYR A 31 16.68 -2.40 -4.14
C TYR A 31 17.46 -1.69 -5.25
N GLY A 32 18.75 -2.02 -5.35
CA GLY A 32 19.71 -1.37 -6.25
C GLY A 32 20.49 -0.24 -5.56
N ASP A 33 21.66 0.10 -6.11
CA ASP A 33 22.64 1.01 -5.47
C ASP A 33 22.12 2.44 -5.20
N MET A 34 21.02 2.83 -5.85
CA MET A 34 20.39 4.15 -5.70
C MET A 34 18.86 4.07 -5.52
N GLY A 35 18.33 2.99 -4.92
CA GLY A 35 16.89 2.88 -4.66
C GLY A 35 16.04 2.84 -5.94
N GLN A 36 16.62 2.30 -7.02
CA GLN A 36 16.01 2.26 -8.35
C GLN A 36 14.72 1.45 -8.39
N VAL A 37 14.62 0.44 -7.53
CA VAL A 37 13.46 -0.43 -7.42
C VAL A 37 12.86 -0.25 -6.04
N ILE A 38 11.56 0.06 -5.99
CA ILE A 38 10.78 0.10 -4.76
C ILE A 38 9.71 -0.98 -4.82
N GLY A 39 9.70 -1.87 -3.83
CA GLY A 39 8.63 -2.84 -3.62
C GLY A 39 7.69 -2.36 -2.53
N LEU A 40 6.38 -2.39 -2.80
CA LEU A 40 5.34 -1.96 -1.86
C LEU A 40 4.32 -3.09 -1.65
N GLN A 41 3.94 -3.33 -0.40
CA GLN A 41 2.87 -4.25 -0.05
C GLN A 41 1.49 -3.59 -0.03
N PHE A 42 1.45 -2.26 0.11
CA PHE A 42 0.22 -1.46 0.24
C PHE A 42 -0.11 -0.68 -1.02
N HIS A 43 -1.35 -0.19 -1.10
CA HIS A 43 -1.85 0.57 -2.25
C HIS A 43 -1.91 2.08 -1.94
N LEU A 44 -1.14 2.85 -2.70
CA LEU A 44 -1.12 4.31 -2.67
C LEU A 44 -2.19 4.93 -3.59
N ASP A 45 -2.52 4.27 -4.71
CA ASP A 45 -3.52 4.76 -5.68
C ASP A 45 -4.91 4.17 -5.44
N THR A 46 -5.44 4.34 -4.23
CA THR A 46 -6.78 3.87 -3.89
C THR A 46 -7.82 4.98 -4.02
N THR A 47 -8.93 4.71 -4.72
CA THR A 47 -10.06 5.64 -4.85
C THR A 47 -11.31 5.05 -4.19
N PRO A 48 -12.33 5.87 -3.87
CA PRO A 48 -13.59 5.34 -3.35
C PRO A 48 -14.25 4.36 -4.32
N GLU A 49 -14.06 4.56 -5.63
CA GLU A 49 -14.59 3.68 -6.65
C GLU A 49 -13.85 2.34 -6.72
N SER A 50 -12.52 2.35 -6.59
CA SER A 50 -11.76 1.10 -6.57
C SER A 50 -12.09 0.26 -5.33
N ILE A 51 -12.27 0.88 -4.17
CA ILE A 51 -12.71 0.18 -2.94
C ILE A 51 -14.08 -0.46 -3.15
N ARG A 52 -15.05 0.27 -3.72
CA ARG A 52 -16.38 -0.28 -4.02
C ARG A 52 -16.31 -1.51 -4.91
N ARG A 53 -15.54 -1.44 -5.99
CA ARG A 53 -15.37 -2.57 -6.93
C ARG A 53 -14.67 -3.76 -6.25
N LEU A 54 -13.72 -3.51 -5.36
CA LEU A 54 -13.00 -4.55 -4.65
C LEU A 54 -13.92 -5.29 -3.66
N VAL A 55 -14.74 -4.55 -2.91
CA VAL A 55 -15.78 -5.14 -2.06
C VAL A 55 -16.81 -5.92 -2.89
N GLU A 56 -17.25 -5.37 -4.02
CA GLU A 56 -18.25 -6.01 -4.88
C GLU A 56 -17.77 -7.35 -5.47
N HIS A 57 -16.49 -7.45 -5.82
CA HIS A 57 -15.93 -8.61 -6.51
C HIS A 57 -15.16 -9.58 -5.61
N CYS A 58 -14.65 -9.11 -4.48
CA CYS A 58 -13.78 -9.87 -3.57
C CYS A 58 -14.26 -9.80 -2.11
N GLY A 59 -15.48 -9.33 -1.85
CA GLY A 59 -15.99 -9.14 -0.48
C GLY A 59 -16.01 -10.42 0.37
N ASP A 60 -16.00 -11.60 -0.26
CA ASP A 60 -15.88 -12.89 0.41
C ASP A 60 -14.51 -13.10 1.09
N GLU A 61 -13.48 -12.36 0.68
CA GLU A 61 -12.16 -12.35 1.32
C GLU A 61 -12.13 -11.55 2.63
N LEU A 62 -13.17 -10.75 2.94
CA LEU A 62 -13.29 -9.97 4.17
C LEU A 62 -13.65 -10.85 5.37
N VAL A 63 -12.71 -11.69 5.78
CA VAL A 63 -12.84 -12.54 6.96
C VAL A 63 -12.51 -11.74 8.22
N PRO A 64 -13.36 -11.76 9.27
CA PRO A 64 -13.09 -11.01 10.50
C PRO A 64 -11.73 -11.34 11.12
N GLY A 65 -10.96 -10.31 11.43
CA GLY A 65 -9.63 -10.42 12.04
C GLY A 65 -9.19 -9.09 12.65
N GLU A 66 -8.18 -9.11 13.50
CA GLU A 66 -7.69 -7.93 14.26
C GLU A 66 -7.35 -6.73 13.36
N TYR A 67 -6.80 -7.00 12.17
CA TYR A 67 -6.40 -5.98 11.20
C TYR A 67 -7.31 -5.92 9.96
N VAL A 68 -8.43 -6.67 9.94
CA VAL A 68 -9.38 -6.69 8.82
C VAL A 68 -10.55 -5.76 9.14
N ARG A 69 -10.72 -4.74 8.29
CA ARG A 69 -11.87 -3.82 8.38
C ARG A 69 -13.10 -4.43 7.74
N SER A 70 -14.26 -4.16 8.32
CA SER A 70 -15.53 -4.58 7.75
C SER A 70 -15.86 -3.85 6.45
N GLU A 71 -16.70 -4.46 5.61
CA GLU A 71 -17.23 -3.83 4.40
C GLU A 71 -17.81 -2.43 4.67
N ARG A 72 -18.63 -2.30 5.73
CA ARG A 72 -19.23 -1.02 6.12
C ARG A 72 -18.17 0.02 6.43
N GLU A 73 -17.10 -0.36 7.13
CA GLU A 73 -15.99 0.54 7.42
C GLU A 73 -15.20 0.89 6.17
N LEU A 74 -15.02 -0.02 5.21
CA LEU A 74 -14.33 0.27 3.95
C LEU A 74 -15.13 1.21 3.04
N LEU A 75 -16.46 1.07 3.01
CA LEU A 75 -17.37 1.85 2.18
C LEU A 75 -17.77 3.21 2.76
N ALA A 76 -17.41 3.49 4.02
CA ALA A 76 -17.64 4.81 4.61
C ALA A 76 -16.88 5.92 3.84
N ASP A 77 -17.33 7.16 3.95
CA ASP A 77 -16.71 8.29 3.24
C ASP A 77 -15.34 8.63 3.86
N HIS A 78 -14.27 8.27 3.16
CA HIS A 78 -12.87 8.44 3.61
C HIS A 78 -12.10 9.48 2.78
N ARG A 79 -12.76 10.52 2.28
CA ARG A 79 -12.12 11.50 1.37
C ARG A 79 -10.77 12.03 1.87
N GLU A 80 -10.66 12.41 3.15
CA GLU A 80 -9.41 12.94 3.70
C GLU A 80 -8.29 11.88 3.67
N ARG A 81 -8.58 10.66 4.13
CA ARG A 81 -7.60 9.57 4.19
C ARG A 81 -7.17 9.06 2.82
N LEU A 82 -8.04 9.19 1.80
CA LEU A 82 -7.71 8.88 0.41
C LEU A 82 -6.91 10.02 -0.25
N ALA A 83 -7.18 11.28 0.13
CA ALA A 83 -6.37 12.41 -0.32
C ALA A 83 -4.92 12.31 0.21
N ASP A 84 -4.75 11.90 1.47
CA ASP A 84 -3.42 11.65 2.05
C ASP A 84 -2.66 10.54 1.28
N LEU A 85 -3.37 9.51 0.82
CA LEU A 85 -2.78 8.43 0.03
C LEU A 85 -2.29 8.89 -1.33
N CYS A 86 -3.08 9.71 -2.03
CA CYS A 86 -2.68 10.31 -3.29
C CYS A 86 -1.44 11.19 -3.11
N GLY A 87 -1.38 12.01 -2.05
CA GLY A 87 -0.21 12.84 -1.75
C GLY A 87 1.05 12.02 -1.48
N CYS A 88 0.94 10.91 -0.74
CA CYS A 88 2.07 9.99 -0.55
C CYS A 88 2.52 9.30 -1.85
N SER A 89 1.58 8.99 -2.75
CA SER A 89 1.86 8.43 -4.09
C SER A 89 2.70 9.39 -4.92
N GLU A 90 2.29 10.66 -4.98
CA GLU A 90 2.99 11.72 -5.72
C GLU A 90 4.41 11.93 -5.18
N ILE A 91 4.56 12.07 -3.86
CA ILE A 91 5.88 12.24 -3.23
C ILE A 91 6.81 11.05 -3.51
N LEU A 92 6.28 9.82 -3.47
CA LEU A 92 7.07 8.63 -3.77
C LEU A 92 7.53 8.64 -5.24
N LEU A 93 6.63 8.96 -6.17
CA LEU A 93 6.94 9.00 -7.61
C LEU A 93 7.94 10.12 -7.94
N GLU A 94 7.78 11.30 -7.35
CA GLU A 94 8.74 12.40 -7.48
C GLU A 94 10.11 11.99 -6.93
N GLY A 95 10.17 11.41 -5.73
CA GLY A 95 11.42 10.95 -5.12
C GLY A 95 12.13 9.86 -5.93
N ILE A 96 11.37 8.94 -6.55
CA ILE A 96 11.92 7.97 -7.49
C ILE A 96 12.53 8.70 -8.70
N LEU A 97 11.79 9.61 -9.35
CA LEU A 97 12.23 10.31 -10.56
C LEU A 97 13.44 11.23 -10.32
N ASP A 98 13.47 11.94 -9.20
CA ASP A 98 14.59 12.79 -8.80
C ASP A 98 15.88 11.98 -8.61
N GLY A 99 15.76 10.74 -8.11
CA GLY A 99 16.86 9.78 -8.01
C GLY A 99 17.43 9.35 -9.37
N TYR A 100 16.68 9.54 -10.46
CA TYR A 100 17.12 9.27 -11.84
C TYR A 100 17.62 10.49 -12.61
N GLY A 101 17.59 11.69 -12.02
CA GLY A 101 18.18 12.90 -12.62
C GLY A 101 17.56 13.34 -13.96
N VAL A 102 16.25 13.12 -14.14
CA VAL A 102 15.47 13.63 -15.28
C VAL A 102 14.74 14.92 -14.95
#